data_AF-A0A166DAB7-F1
#
_entry.id   AF-A0A166DAB7-F1
#
_cell.length_a   1.000
_cell.length_b   1.000
_cell.length_c   1.000
_cell.angle_alpha   90.00
_cell.angle_beta   90.00
_cell.angle_gamma   90.00
#
_symmetry.space_group_name_H-M   'P 1'
#
loop_
_entity.id
_entity.type
_entity.pdbx_description
1 polymer ?
#
loop_
_entity_poly.entity_id
_entity_poly.type
_entity_poly.pdbx_seq_one_letter_code
_entity_poly.pdbx_strand_id
1 'polypeptide(L)'
;MDTDEEYVGRSPSPPQIPAASEAQLDFSDTEHSSRSLSPSHLDGLAVQGLDLSDSARSTPGLIGHSRKRRANDMTQFAEHSARNVKLKPHGRAALLDFTKLDSPEQRVFMAAHLLKFQEKQDELHPPEVPFILSETMKNFIDKTSFYMVISPSLPAYTGTAKNCAFELAMTKIENKWPDTKSDSKQRTAVVHRLQGKLTDWRYTMKAGITSSLGKEDPSSTDKRVDAVDIVKLGQNIIDAHPLHALDLLVSLEFCGRLAFLRHVYLKSSTGKSAKFWKTVDGELAKIRTVNNDNKTKIHR
;
A
#
# COMPACT_ATOMS: atom_id res chain seq x y z
N MET A 1 51.37 2.79 -53.72
CA MET A 1 50.57 3.79 -52.97
C MET A 1 49.20 3.16 -52.85
N ASP A 2 49.08 2.26 -51.89
CA ASP A 2 47.86 1.53 -51.59
C ASP A 2 46.97 2.42 -50.74
N THR A 3 45.75 2.66 -51.21
CA THR A 3 44.71 3.39 -50.48
C THR A 3 43.86 2.37 -49.74
N ASP A 4 44.00 2.36 -48.42
CA ASP A 4 43.16 1.59 -47.50
C ASP A 4 41.71 2.12 -47.55
N GLU A 5 40.79 1.28 -48.03
CA GLU A 5 39.34 1.48 -47.92
C GLU A 5 38.87 1.11 -46.50
N GLU A 6 38.53 2.13 -45.73
CA GLU A 6 38.01 2.01 -44.37
C GLU A 6 36.54 1.51 -44.40
N TYR A 7 36.35 0.24 -44.03
CA TYR A 7 35.04 -0.42 -43.98
C TYR A 7 34.23 0.06 -42.75
N VAL A 8 33.31 1.00 -42.96
CA VAL A 8 32.38 1.48 -41.93
C VAL A 8 31.29 0.43 -41.67
N GLY A 9 31.51 -0.39 -40.64
CA GLY A 9 30.53 -1.36 -40.16
C GLY A 9 29.25 -0.70 -39.66
N ARG A 10 28.14 -0.87 -40.39
CA ARG A 10 26.79 -0.51 -39.91
C ARG A 10 26.38 -1.45 -38.79
N SER A 11 26.22 -0.91 -37.58
CA SER A 11 25.59 -1.62 -36.47
C SER A 11 24.14 -1.99 -36.80
N PRO A 12 23.69 -3.21 -36.49
CA PRO A 12 22.31 -3.63 -36.72
C PRO A 12 21.36 -2.86 -35.78
N SER A 13 20.27 -2.34 -36.35
CA SER A 13 19.21 -1.66 -35.61
C SER A 13 18.56 -2.60 -34.59
N PRO A 14 18.27 -2.14 -33.36
CA PRO A 14 17.59 -2.94 -32.36
C PRO A 14 16.15 -3.29 -32.78
N PRO A 15 15.64 -4.47 -32.40
CA PRO A 15 14.30 -4.92 -32.74
C PRO A 15 13.24 -3.98 -32.15
N GLN A 16 12.32 -3.51 -33.00
CA GLN A 16 11.18 -2.71 -32.58
C GLN A 16 10.20 -3.60 -31.80
N ILE A 17 10.05 -3.32 -30.51
CA ILE A 17 9.03 -3.92 -29.65
C ILE A 17 7.69 -3.22 -29.98
N PRO A 18 6.62 -3.95 -30.36
CA PRO A 18 5.33 -3.35 -30.61
C PRO A 18 4.78 -2.68 -29.35
N ALA A 19 4.29 -1.46 -29.50
CA ALA A 19 3.66 -0.68 -28.45
C ALA A 19 2.48 -1.47 -27.87
N ALA A 20 2.57 -1.81 -26.58
CA ALA A 20 1.45 -2.36 -25.83
C ALA A 20 0.34 -1.31 -25.79
N SER A 21 -0.81 -1.64 -26.40
CA SER A 21 -2.02 -0.84 -26.29
C SER A 21 -2.45 -0.78 -24.82
N GLU A 22 -2.49 0.44 -24.27
CA GLU A 22 -3.07 0.75 -22.96
C GLU A 22 -4.53 0.29 -22.94
N ALA A 23 -4.77 -0.88 -22.35
CA ALA A 23 -6.10 -1.29 -21.94
C ALA A 23 -6.51 -0.37 -20.78
N GLN A 24 -7.47 0.51 -21.05
CA GLN A 24 -8.21 1.24 -20.02
C GLN A 24 -8.89 0.23 -19.10
N LEU A 25 -8.33 0.03 -17.92
CA LEU A 25 -9.01 -0.63 -16.81
C LEU A 25 -9.95 0.38 -16.17
N ASP A 26 -11.22 0.27 -16.56
CA ASP A 26 -12.36 0.96 -15.96
C ASP A 26 -12.59 0.39 -14.55
N PHE A 27 -12.09 1.09 -13.54
CA PHE A 27 -12.31 0.78 -12.13
C PHE A 27 -13.62 1.43 -11.70
N SER A 28 -14.73 0.79 -12.04
CA SER A 28 -16.04 1.15 -11.50
C SER A 28 -16.19 0.60 -10.08
N ASP A 29 -16.60 1.49 -9.19
CA ASP A 29 -16.89 1.29 -7.78
C ASP A 29 -17.70 0.01 -7.52
N THR A 30 -17.04 -0.97 -6.90
CA THR A 30 -17.74 -2.08 -6.24
C THR A 30 -17.88 -1.70 -4.77
N GLU A 31 -19.03 -1.13 -4.41
CA GLU A 31 -19.44 -0.93 -3.03
C GLU A 31 -19.47 -2.29 -2.30
N HIS A 32 -18.42 -2.60 -1.54
CA HIS A 32 -18.44 -3.69 -0.60
C HIS A 32 -19.29 -3.30 0.61
N SER A 33 -20.58 -3.62 0.51
CA SER A 33 -21.54 -3.67 1.61
C SER A 33 -20.92 -4.43 2.79
N SER A 34 -20.57 -3.66 3.81
CA SER A 34 -19.99 -4.15 5.06
C SER A 34 -21.10 -4.84 5.86
N ARG A 35 -21.30 -6.15 5.63
CA ARG A 35 -22.11 -6.99 6.52
C ARG A 35 -21.37 -7.13 7.85
N SER A 36 -21.71 -6.25 8.78
CA SER A 36 -21.51 -6.42 10.22
C SER A 36 -22.16 -7.73 10.67
N LEU A 37 -21.34 -8.76 10.85
CA LEU A 37 -21.73 -9.97 11.59
C LEU A 37 -21.46 -9.71 13.06
N SER A 38 -22.52 -9.43 13.79
CA SER A 38 -22.52 -9.36 15.26
C SER A 38 -22.11 -10.71 15.86
N PRO A 39 -21.34 -10.74 16.95
CA PRO A 39 -20.99 -11.97 17.64
C PRO A 39 -22.17 -12.44 18.49
N SER A 40 -22.93 -13.40 17.97
CA SER A 40 -23.94 -14.13 18.75
C SER A 40 -23.26 -15.15 19.66
N HIS A 41 -23.16 -14.78 20.94
CA HIS A 41 -23.44 -15.57 22.13
C HIS A 41 -23.41 -17.11 21.94
N LEU A 42 -22.27 -17.73 22.26
CA LEU A 42 -22.18 -19.16 22.55
C LEU A 42 -22.34 -19.34 24.06
N ASP A 43 -23.59 -19.41 24.51
CA ASP A 43 -23.96 -19.97 25.81
C ASP A 43 -24.95 -21.11 25.58
N GLY A 44 -24.71 -22.24 26.25
CA GLY A 44 -25.71 -23.31 26.38
C GLY A 44 -25.48 -24.57 25.54
N LEU A 45 -24.42 -25.32 25.81
CA LEU A 45 -24.41 -26.77 25.56
C LEU A 45 -25.27 -27.45 26.63
N ALA A 46 -26.60 -27.39 26.45
CA ALA A 46 -27.53 -28.26 27.15
C ALA A 46 -27.57 -29.61 26.43
N VAL A 47 -27.07 -30.64 27.13
CA VAL A 47 -27.19 -32.05 26.79
C VAL A 47 -28.69 -32.40 26.78
N GLN A 48 -29.33 -32.40 25.61
CA GLN A 48 -30.64 -33.02 25.43
C GLN A 48 -30.44 -34.47 25.01
N GLY A 49 -30.76 -35.36 25.94
CA GLY A 49 -30.89 -36.79 25.68
C GLY A 49 -31.95 -37.03 24.62
N LEU A 50 -31.54 -37.61 23.50
CA LEU A 50 -32.46 -38.16 22.51
C LEU A 50 -32.89 -39.54 23.00
N ASP A 51 -34.13 -39.55 23.46
CA ASP A 51 -34.93 -40.70 23.81
C ASP A 51 -35.16 -41.55 22.55
N LEU A 52 -34.57 -42.74 22.55
CA LEU A 52 -34.73 -43.78 21.52
C LEU A 52 -36.00 -44.58 21.84
N SER A 53 -37.17 -43.97 21.62
CA SER A 53 -38.44 -44.69 21.68
C SER A 53 -38.71 -45.41 20.35
N ASP A 54 -38.35 -46.68 20.38
CA ASP A 54 -38.92 -47.83 19.68
C ASP A 54 -40.25 -47.58 18.94
N SER A 55 -40.22 -47.76 17.62
CA SER A 55 -41.41 -47.98 16.80
C SER A 55 -41.07 -49.02 15.74
N ALA A 56 -41.04 -50.27 16.21
CA ALA A 56 -41.08 -51.48 15.41
C ALA A 56 -42.32 -51.46 14.48
N ARG A 57 -42.12 -51.03 13.23
CA ARG A 57 -43.06 -51.27 12.14
C ARG A 57 -42.53 -52.42 11.29
N SER A 58 -42.92 -53.63 11.68
CA SER A 58 -42.63 -54.88 10.99
C SER A 58 -43.29 -54.90 9.61
N THR A 59 -42.52 -54.60 8.56
CA THR A 59 -42.91 -54.87 7.17
C THR A 59 -42.61 -56.34 6.83
N PRO A 60 -43.56 -57.11 6.25
CA PRO A 60 -43.34 -58.51 5.90
C PRO A 60 -42.30 -58.65 4.79
N GLY A 61 -41.31 -59.51 5.05
CA GLY A 61 -40.19 -59.77 4.16
C GLY A 61 -40.60 -60.43 2.85
N LEU A 62 -40.36 -59.71 1.75
CA LEU A 62 -40.08 -60.33 0.46
C LEU A 62 -38.64 -60.86 0.53
N ILE A 63 -38.51 -62.19 0.46
CA ILE A 63 -37.25 -62.93 0.39
C ILE A 63 -36.57 -62.59 -0.93
N GLY A 64 -35.92 -61.42 -0.96
CA GLY A 64 -35.10 -60.97 -2.06
C GLY A 64 -33.78 -61.74 -2.02
N HIS A 65 -33.52 -62.52 -3.07
CA HIS A 65 -32.26 -63.20 -3.29
C HIS A 65 -31.07 -62.29 -2.93
N SER A 66 -30.35 -62.67 -1.87
CA SER A 66 -29.09 -62.05 -1.46
C SER A 66 -28.06 -62.25 -2.57
N ARG A 67 -28.11 -61.37 -3.59
CA ARG A 67 -27.07 -61.26 -4.60
C ARG A 67 -25.78 -60.94 -3.85
N LYS A 68 -24.79 -61.84 -3.97
CA LYS A 68 -23.41 -61.60 -3.56
C LYS A 68 -23.05 -60.18 -4.01
N ARG A 69 -22.90 -59.26 -3.05
CA ARG A 69 -22.51 -57.87 -3.34
C ARG A 69 -21.19 -57.97 -4.09
N ARG A 70 -21.14 -57.45 -5.32
CA ARG A 70 -19.88 -57.29 -6.06
C ARG A 70 -18.91 -56.55 -5.14
N ALA A 71 -17.64 -56.94 -5.18
CA ALA A 71 -16.56 -56.29 -4.46
C ALA A 71 -16.76 -54.76 -4.49
N ASN A 72 -16.77 -54.14 -3.32
CA ASN A 72 -17.23 -52.77 -3.07
C ASN A 72 -16.44 -51.75 -3.89
N ASP A 73 -16.86 -51.52 -5.12
CA ASP A 73 -16.34 -50.44 -5.95
C ASP A 73 -16.80 -49.09 -5.36
N MET A 74 -15.88 -48.42 -4.67
CA MET A 74 -16.13 -47.14 -4.02
C MET A 74 -15.93 -45.94 -4.97
N THR A 75 -15.61 -46.16 -6.24
CA THR A 75 -15.31 -45.07 -7.19
C THR A 75 -16.48 -44.11 -7.38
N GLN A 76 -17.71 -44.63 -7.53
CA GLN A 76 -18.90 -43.78 -7.68
C GLN A 76 -19.13 -42.88 -6.45
N PHE A 77 -18.91 -43.42 -5.26
CA PHE A 77 -19.03 -42.67 -4.01
C PHE A 77 -17.94 -41.60 -3.88
N ALA A 78 -16.70 -41.92 -4.25
CA ALA A 78 -15.60 -40.96 -4.28
C ALA A 78 -15.83 -39.84 -5.30
N GLU A 79 -16.35 -40.15 -6.51
CA GLU A 79 -16.69 -39.13 -7.50
C GLU A 79 -17.80 -38.19 -7.03
N HIS A 80 -18.82 -38.73 -6.38
CA HIS A 80 -19.89 -37.94 -5.79
C HIS A 80 -19.35 -37.03 -4.68
N SER A 81 -18.53 -37.58 -3.78
CA SER A 81 -17.90 -36.84 -2.68
C SER A 81 -16.96 -35.73 -3.18
N ALA A 82 -16.14 -36.02 -4.19
CA ALA A 82 -15.25 -35.04 -4.82
C ALA A 82 -16.01 -33.87 -5.45
N ARG A 83 -17.17 -34.14 -6.07
CA ARG A 83 -18.05 -33.10 -6.61
C ARG A 83 -18.68 -32.24 -5.51
N ASN A 84 -19.17 -32.87 -4.44
CA ASN A 84 -19.80 -32.15 -3.33
C ASN A 84 -18.83 -31.20 -2.62
N VAL A 85 -17.58 -31.64 -2.40
CA VAL A 85 -16.52 -30.81 -1.78
C VAL A 85 -15.81 -29.91 -2.81
N LYS A 86 -16.20 -29.99 -4.09
CA LYS A 86 -15.62 -29.21 -5.20
C LYS A 86 -14.09 -29.37 -5.31
N LEU A 87 -13.59 -30.60 -5.18
CA LEU A 87 -12.17 -30.90 -5.33
C LEU A 87 -11.68 -30.52 -6.74
N LYS A 88 -10.50 -29.90 -6.82
CA LYS A 88 -9.80 -29.63 -8.08
C LYS A 88 -9.52 -30.95 -8.84
N PRO A 89 -9.35 -30.93 -10.17
CA PRO A 89 -9.15 -32.14 -10.97
C PRO A 89 -8.04 -33.08 -10.45
N HIS A 90 -6.89 -32.53 -10.03
CA HIS A 90 -5.81 -33.32 -9.42
C HIS A 90 -6.23 -34.01 -8.11
N GLY A 91 -6.97 -33.32 -7.24
CA GLY A 91 -7.45 -33.89 -5.99
C GLY A 91 -8.50 -34.98 -6.21
N ARG A 92 -9.35 -34.80 -7.24
CA ARG A 92 -10.31 -35.83 -7.67
C ARG A 92 -9.61 -37.08 -8.20
N ALA A 93 -8.60 -36.94 -9.06
CA ALA A 93 -7.83 -38.08 -9.57
C ALA A 93 -7.16 -38.87 -8.44
N ALA A 94 -6.48 -38.18 -7.51
CA ALA A 94 -5.86 -38.81 -6.34
C ALA A 94 -6.88 -39.55 -5.45
N LEU A 95 -8.08 -39.00 -5.24
CA LEU A 95 -9.13 -39.66 -4.46
C LEU A 95 -9.65 -40.93 -5.16
N LEU A 96 -9.77 -40.91 -6.49
CA LEU A 96 -10.18 -42.11 -7.25
C LEU A 96 -9.10 -43.19 -7.22
N ASP A 97 -7.83 -42.82 -7.31
CA ASP A 97 -6.74 -43.78 -7.17
C ASP A 97 -6.67 -44.35 -5.75
N PHE A 98 -6.96 -43.54 -4.72
CA PHE A 98 -7.09 -44.02 -3.33
C PHE A 98 -8.17 -45.09 -3.17
N THR A 99 -9.32 -44.99 -3.86
CA THR A 99 -10.38 -46.01 -3.75
C THR A 99 -10.03 -47.36 -4.35
N LYS A 100 -9.00 -47.44 -5.20
CA LYS A 100 -8.54 -48.69 -5.81
C LYS A 100 -7.54 -49.45 -4.93
N LEU A 101 -7.00 -48.80 -3.90
CA LEU A 101 -6.04 -49.38 -2.97
C LEU A 101 -6.74 -50.32 -1.97
N ASP A 102 -6.02 -51.36 -1.53
CA ASP A 102 -6.51 -52.24 -0.48
C ASP A 102 -6.53 -51.53 0.89
N SER A 103 -7.35 -52.01 1.83
CA SER A 103 -7.47 -51.41 3.17
C SER A 103 -6.13 -51.11 3.88
N PRO A 104 -5.13 -52.02 3.92
CA PRO A 104 -3.81 -51.69 4.48
C PRO A 104 -3.09 -50.57 3.71
N GLU A 105 -3.13 -50.57 2.39
CA GLU A 105 -2.50 -49.56 1.54
C GLU A 105 -3.15 -48.19 1.72
N GLN A 106 -4.48 -48.13 1.85
CA GLN A 106 -5.21 -46.92 2.17
C GLN A 106 -4.76 -46.31 3.51
N ARG A 107 -4.52 -47.13 4.54
CA ARG A 107 -4.01 -46.64 5.84
C ARG A 107 -2.61 -46.02 5.69
N VAL A 108 -1.72 -46.66 4.93
CA VAL A 108 -0.37 -46.13 4.66
C VAL A 108 -0.45 -44.84 3.86
N PHE A 109 -1.30 -44.77 2.85
CA PHE A 109 -1.52 -43.56 2.04
C PHE A 109 -2.01 -42.39 2.89
N MET A 110 -3.01 -42.61 3.76
CA MET A 110 -3.50 -41.59 4.69
C MET A 110 -2.41 -41.12 5.65
N ALA A 111 -1.63 -42.05 6.23
CA ALA A 111 -0.53 -41.71 7.12
C ALA A 111 0.53 -40.85 6.42
N ALA A 112 0.92 -41.22 5.18
CA ALA A 112 1.88 -40.45 4.39
C ALA A 112 1.38 -39.03 4.07
N HIS A 113 0.10 -38.89 3.70
CA HIS A 113 -0.49 -37.58 3.43
C HIS A 113 -0.66 -36.73 4.70
N LEU A 114 -0.94 -37.35 5.84
CA LEU A 114 -1.01 -36.66 7.13
C LEU A 114 0.37 -36.14 7.56
N LEU A 115 1.43 -36.94 7.41
CA LEU A 115 2.80 -36.52 7.66
C LEU A 115 3.22 -35.36 6.74
N LYS A 116 2.92 -35.46 5.44
CA LYS A 116 3.17 -34.37 4.49
C LYS A 116 2.38 -33.09 4.83
N PHE A 117 1.18 -33.24 5.39
CA PHE A 117 0.39 -32.10 5.87
C PHE A 117 1.04 -31.47 7.10
N GLN A 118 1.54 -32.29 8.03
CA GLN A 118 2.28 -31.82 9.20
C GLN A 118 3.56 -31.08 8.81
N GLU A 119 4.35 -31.62 7.88
CA GLU A 119 5.55 -30.93 7.34
C GLU A 119 5.19 -29.55 6.77
N LYS A 120 4.12 -29.47 5.97
CA LYS A 120 3.64 -28.18 5.46
C LYS A 120 3.10 -27.25 6.54
N GLN A 121 2.53 -27.80 7.60
CA GLN A 121 2.06 -27.01 8.73
C GLN A 121 3.24 -26.45 9.54
N ASP A 122 4.34 -27.20 9.65
CA ASP A 122 5.59 -26.73 10.26
C ASP A 122 6.28 -25.65 9.39
N GLU A 123 6.13 -25.73 8.06
CA GLU A 123 6.55 -24.67 7.12
C GLU A 123 5.66 -23.41 7.17
N LEU A 124 4.42 -23.52 7.66
CA LEU A 124 3.55 -22.35 7.83
C LEU A 124 4.04 -21.51 9.00
N HIS A 125 4.96 -20.60 8.72
CA HIS A 125 5.24 -19.52 9.65
C HIS A 125 3.95 -18.71 9.88
N PRO A 126 3.57 -18.43 11.14
CA PRO A 126 2.47 -17.53 11.40
C PRO A 126 2.77 -16.22 10.67
N PRO A 127 1.79 -15.65 9.95
CA PRO A 127 2.00 -14.41 9.22
C PRO A 127 2.57 -13.39 10.20
N GLU A 128 3.70 -12.78 9.85
CA GLU A 128 4.35 -11.82 10.74
C GLU A 128 3.34 -10.73 11.08
N VAL A 129 2.97 -10.65 12.36
CA VAL A 129 2.01 -9.65 12.81
C VAL A 129 2.60 -8.28 12.49
N PRO A 130 1.93 -7.45 11.65
CA PRO A 130 2.46 -6.15 11.29
C PRO A 130 2.56 -5.29 12.55
N PHE A 131 3.65 -4.56 12.69
CA PHE A 131 3.82 -3.64 13.82
C PHE A 131 2.74 -2.56 13.77
N ILE A 132 1.92 -2.47 14.82
CA ILE A 132 0.85 -1.49 14.92
C ILE A 132 1.40 -0.22 15.59
N LEU A 133 1.44 0.89 14.84
CA LEU A 133 1.85 2.18 15.38
C LEU A 133 0.84 2.67 16.43
N SER A 134 1.32 3.07 17.61
CA SER A 134 0.49 3.71 18.63
C SER A 134 -0.07 5.05 18.13
N GLU A 135 -1.24 5.45 18.62
CA GLU A 135 -1.90 6.68 18.17
C GLU A 135 -1.07 7.93 18.51
N THR A 136 -0.43 7.93 19.68
CA THR A 136 0.53 8.98 20.09
C THR A 136 1.67 9.14 19.09
N MET A 137 2.21 8.03 18.58
CA MET A 137 3.29 8.07 17.60
C MET A 137 2.78 8.55 16.23
N LYS A 138 1.59 8.11 15.79
CA LYS A 138 0.97 8.60 14.55
C LYS A 138 0.77 10.11 14.57
N ASN A 139 0.21 10.65 15.66
CA ASN A 139 -0.02 12.08 15.83
C ASN A 139 1.29 12.87 15.86
N PHE A 140 2.33 12.32 16.48
CA PHE A 140 3.64 12.96 16.47
C PHE A 140 4.31 12.94 15.09
N ILE A 141 4.21 11.83 14.35
CA ILE A 141 4.71 11.73 12.97
C ILE A 141 3.99 12.78 12.12
N ASP A 142 2.66 12.90 12.25
CA ASP A 142 1.86 13.87 11.51
C ASP A 142 2.32 15.30 11.78
N LYS A 143 2.31 15.71 13.06
CA LYS A 143 2.80 17.02 13.53
C LYS A 143 4.21 17.31 13.02
N THR A 144 5.14 16.36 13.20
CA THR A 144 6.54 16.52 12.80
C THR A 144 6.69 16.67 11.30
N SER A 145 5.98 15.84 10.53
CA SER A 145 6.02 15.88 9.06
C SER A 145 5.48 17.20 8.52
N PHE A 146 4.41 17.74 9.11
CA PHE A 146 3.87 19.05 8.77
C PHE A 146 4.91 20.16 9.03
N TYR A 147 5.49 20.22 10.24
CA TYR A 147 6.54 21.19 10.56
C TYR A 147 7.73 21.13 9.61
N MET A 148 8.16 19.93 9.19
CA MET A 148 9.27 19.82 8.25
C MET A 148 8.95 20.41 6.88
N VAL A 149 7.72 20.23 6.40
CA VAL A 149 7.29 20.77 5.10
C VAL A 149 7.13 22.29 5.15
N ILE A 150 6.59 22.85 6.23
CA ILE A 150 6.44 24.32 6.33
C ILE A 150 7.73 25.04 6.75
N SER A 151 8.77 24.30 7.13
CA SER A 151 10.03 24.90 7.59
C SER A 151 10.70 25.73 6.48
N PRO A 152 10.92 27.04 6.69
CA PRO A 152 11.54 27.90 5.68
C PRO A 152 13.03 27.59 5.47
N SER A 153 13.68 26.96 6.44
CA SER A 153 15.11 26.59 6.40
C SER A 153 15.40 25.28 5.66
N LEU A 154 14.37 24.63 5.11
CA LEU A 154 14.51 23.32 4.50
C LEU A 154 15.33 23.39 3.19
N PRO A 155 16.44 22.60 3.07
CA PRO A 155 17.25 22.56 1.86
C PRO A 155 16.51 21.97 0.66
N ALA A 156 15.77 20.88 0.89
CA ALA A 156 15.07 20.12 -0.13
C ALA A 156 13.82 19.43 0.45
N TYR A 157 12.74 19.44 -0.33
CA TYR A 157 11.46 18.82 -0.03
C TYR A 157 11.42 17.33 -0.35
N THR A 158 12.21 16.91 -1.33
CA THR A 158 12.25 15.53 -1.81
C THR A 158 13.68 14.99 -1.90
N GLY A 159 13.78 13.67 -2.11
CA GLY A 159 15.05 13.00 -2.37
C GLY A 159 15.85 12.60 -1.13
N THR A 160 17.08 12.19 -1.40
CA THR A 160 18.05 11.64 -0.45
C THR A 160 19.14 12.65 -0.06
N ALA A 161 18.92 13.93 -0.35
CA ALA A 161 19.84 14.98 0.04
C ALA A 161 19.97 15.02 1.58
N LYS A 162 21.19 15.27 2.07
CA LYS A 162 21.43 15.45 3.50
C LYS A 162 20.54 16.59 4.04
N ASN A 163 19.94 16.36 5.19
CA ASN A 163 18.99 17.27 5.85
C ASN A 163 17.71 17.54 5.05
N CYS A 164 17.27 16.60 4.19
CA CYS A 164 15.94 16.70 3.60
C CYS A 164 14.84 16.54 4.67
N ALA A 165 13.60 16.89 4.32
CA ALA A 165 12.48 16.85 5.27
C ALA A 165 12.31 15.49 5.94
N PHE A 166 12.58 14.41 5.19
CA PHE A 166 12.50 13.04 5.70
C PHE A 166 13.58 12.76 6.75
N GLU A 167 14.85 13.06 6.48
CA GLU A 167 15.95 12.80 7.41
C GLU A 167 15.81 13.60 8.71
N LEU A 168 15.41 14.88 8.60
CA LEU A 168 15.17 15.74 9.76
C LEU A 168 13.98 15.26 10.60
N ALA A 169 12.87 14.85 9.96
CA ALA A 169 11.73 14.28 10.68
C ALA A 169 12.09 12.95 11.35
N MET A 170 12.78 12.06 10.62
CA MET A 170 13.17 10.75 11.13
C MET A 170 14.09 10.88 12.33
N THR A 171 15.08 11.78 12.27
CA THR A 171 15.96 12.08 13.41
C THR A 171 15.17 12.51 14.65
N LYS A 172 14.16 13.39 14.49
CA LYS A 172 13.31 13.81 15.61
C LYS A 172 12.45 12.67 16.17
N ILE A 173 11.95 11.79 15.31
CA ILE A 173 11.16 10.62 15.72
C ILE A 173 12.04 9.61 16.47
N GLU A 174 13.21 9.28 15.93
CA GLU A 174 14.16 8.35 16.56
C GLU A 174 14.70 8.87 17.89
N ASN A 175 14.87 10.19 18.04
CA ASN A 175 15.26 10.78 19.33
C ASN A 175 14.15 10.64 20.39
N LYS A 176 12.88 10.60 19.98
CA LYS A 176 11.74 10.43 20.89
C LYS A 176 11.39 8.96 21.15
N TRP A 177 11.62 8.08 20.17
CA TRP A 177 11.45 6.62 20.29
C TRP A 177 12.72 5.91 19.79
N PRO A 178 13.75 5.77 20.66
CA PRO A 178 15.02 5.14 20.31
C PRO A 178 14.89 3.72 19.78
N ASP A 179 13.89 2.96 20.26
CA ASP A 179 13.60 1.58 19.83
C ASP A 179 13.34 1.46 18.32
N THR A 180 12.89 2.54 17.68
CA THR A 180 12.68 2.62 16.23
C THR A 180 13.99 2.40 15.45
N LYS A 181 15.16 2.63 16.06
CA LYS A 181 16.46 2.33 15.44
C LYS A 181 16.81 0.85 15.50
N SER A 182 16.38 0.16 16.55
CA SER A 182 16.75 -1.22 16.87
C SER A 182 15.81 -2.23 16.20
N ASP A 183 14.49 -1.95 16.18
CA ASP A 183 13.50 -2.84 15.58
C ASP A 183 13.23 -2.47 14.12
N SER A 184 13.64 -3.37 13.21
CA SER A 184 13.46 -3.22 11.75
C SER A 184 11.97 -3.11 11.33
N LYS A 185 11.08 -3.85 12.00
CA LYS A 185 9.64 -3.85 11.67
C LYS A 185 9.00 -2.53 12.09
N GLN A 186 9.28 -2.08 13.31
CA GLN A 186 8.85 -0.77 13.80
C GLN A 186 9.39 0.35 12.91
N ARG A 187 10.68 0.30 12.55
CA ARG A 187 11.31 1.29 11.66
C ARG A 187 10.61 1.35 10.31
N THR A 188 10.35 0.20 9.70
CA THR A 188 9.68 0.11 8.40
C THR A 188 8.27 0.73 8.45
N ALA A 189 7.50 0.43 9.49
CA ALA A 189 6.16 1.00 9.69
C ALA A 189 6.21 2.54 9.88
N VAL A 190 7.17 3.05 10.67
CA VAL A 190 7.39 4.49 10.87
C VAL A 190 7.80 5.19 9.58
N VAL A 191 8.76 4.62 8.84
CA VAL A 191 9.25 5.16 7.56
C VAL A 191 8.11 5.27 6.55
N HIS A 192 7.33 4.20 6.36
CA HIS A 192 6.21 4.19 5.44
C HIS A 192 5.17 5.26 5.80
N ARG A 193 4.82 5.37 7.10
CA ARG A 193 3.87 6.38 7.58
C ARG A 193 4.39 7.80 7.38
N LEU A 194 5.66 8.06 7.70
CA LEU A 194 6.29 9.36 7.55
C LEU A 194 6.35 9.79 6.07
N GLN A 195 6.72 8.88 5.16
CA GLN A 195 6.76 9.15 3.72
C GLN A 195 5.37 9.50 3.17
N GLY A 196 4.34 8.75 3.58
CA GLY A 196 2.94 9.05 3.25
C GLY A 196 2.57 10.45 3.69
N LYS A 197 2.77 10.77 4.97
CA LYS A 197 2.43 12.09 5.52
C LYS A 197 3.20 13.25 4.90
N LEU A 198 4.50 13.10 4.64
CA LEU A 198 5.27 14.12 3.91
C LEU A 198 4.72 14.34 2.49
N THR A 199 4.22 13.28 1.85
CA THR A 199 3.59 13.38 0.53
C THR A 199 2.26 14.10 0.60
N ASP A 200 1.42 13.76 1.57
CA ASP A 200 0.14 14.41 1.82
C ASP A 200 0.33 15.91 2.09
N TRP A 201 1.26 16.29 2.97
CA TRP A 201 1.50 17.70 3.30
C TRP A 201 2.06 18.50 2.14
N ARG A 202 2.95 17.91 1.34
CA ARG A 202 3.39 18.51 0.08
C ARG A 202 2.19 18.70 -0.85
N TYR A 203 1.35 17.69 -1.01
CA TYR A 203 0.15 17.81 -1.85
C TYR A 203 -0.76 18.95 -1.37
N THR A 204 -1.08 19.02 -0.08
CA THR A 204 -1.87 20.09 0.53
C THR A 204 -1.25 21.47 0.28
N MET A 205 0.05 21.62 0.49
CA MET A 205 0.74 22.90 0.25
C MET A 205 0.70 23.28 -1.24
N LYS A 206 0.90 22.31 -2.17
CA LYS A 206 0.79 22.56 -3.61
C LYS A 206 -0.64 22.97 -3.98
N ALA A 207 -1.66 22.30 -3.47
CA ALA A 207 -3.06 22.62 -3.71
C ALA A 207 -3.43 24.02 -3.18
N GLY A 208 -2.94 24.38 -1.99
CA GLY A 208 -3.05 25.73 -1.43
C GLY A 208 -2.43 26.78 -2.35
N ILE A 209 -1.21 26.52 -2.84
CA ILE A 209 -0.55 27.41 -3.82
C ILE A 209 -1.39 27.53 -5.09
N THR A 210 -1.83 26.41 -5.68
CA THR A 210 -2.60 26.41 -6.93
C THR A 210 -3.91 27.20 -6.80
N SER A 211 -4.68 26.97 -5.73
CA SER A 211 -5.94 27.68 -5.48
C SER A 211 -5.75 29.17 -5.24
N SER A 212 -4.58 29.56 -4.75
CA SER A 212 -4.27 30.94 -4.39
C SER A 212 -3.83 31.84 -5.54
N LEU A 213 -3.60 31.29 -6.74
CA LEU A 213 -3.06 32.05 -7.87
C LEU A 213 -4.06 33.03 -8.51
N GLY A 214 -5.36 32.86 -8.27
CA GLY A 214 -6.38 33.64 -8.98
C GLY A 214 -6.51 33.26 -10.46
N LYS A 215 -7.28 34.06 -11.21
CA LYS A 215 -7.52 33.89 -12.65
C LYS A 215 -6.59 34.79 -13.47
N GLU A 216 -6.25 34.39 -14.68
CA GLU A 216 -5.48 35.23 -15.59
C GLU A 216 -6.32 36.44 -16.03
N ASP A 217 -5.71 37.63 -16.02
CA ASP A 217 -6.37 38.87 -16.43
C ASP A 217 -6.55 38.84 -17.97
N PRO A 218 -7.78 39.00 -18.50
CA PRO A 218 -7.98 39.02 -19.96
C PRO A 218 -7.25 40.17 -20.65
N SER A 219 -6.87 41.21 -19.93
CA SER A 219 -6.16 42.38 -20.46
C SER A 219 -4.63 42.28 -20.37
N SER A 220 -4.09 41.32 -19.59
CA SER A 220 -2.65 41.18 -19.36
C SER A 220 -2.26 39.76 -19.00
N THR A 221 -1.32 39.17 -19.75
CA THR A 221 -0.77 37.83 -19.47
C THR A 221 0.00 37.76 -18.15
N ASP A 222 0.47 38.90 -17.65
CA ASP A 222 1.38 38.97 -16.49
C ASP A 222 0.62 39.23 -15.19
N LYS A 223 -0.67 39.56 -15.26
CA LYS A 223 -1.49 39.87 -14.10
C LYS A 223 -2.48 38.75 -13.83
N ARG A 224 -2.68 38.48 -12.54
CA ARG A 224 -3.74 37.59 -12.08
C ARG A 224 -4.71 38.36 -11.19
N VAL A 225 -5.99 38.23 -11.50
CA VAL A 225 -7.10 38.80 -10.76
C VAL A 225 -7.49 37.84 -9.64
N ASP A 226 -7.88 38.37 -8.49
CA ASP A 226 -8.30 37.60 -7.30
C ASP A 226 -7.22 36.66 -6.72
N ALA A 227 -5.94 36.97 -6.93
CA ALA A 227 -4.86 36.23 -6.27
C ALA A 227 -4.93 36.44 -4.74
N VAL A 228 -4.78 35.35 -3.98
CA VAL A 228 -4.83 35.40 -2.52
C VAL A 228 -3.50 35.94 -1.99
N ASP A 229 -3.58 36.89 -1.05
CA ASP A 229 -2.42 37.43 -0.33
C ASP A 229 -1.55 36.32 0.30
N ILE A 230 -0.24 36.53 0.37
CA ILE A 230 0.71 35.50 0.81
C ILE A 230 0.55 35.15 2.30
N VAL A 231 0.20 36.12 3.14
CA VAL A 231 -0.05 35.91 4.57
C VAL A 231 -1.32 35.07 4.74
N LYS A 232 -2.37 35.41 3.98
CA LYS A 232 -3.62 34.65 3.97
C LYS A 232 -3.43 33.23 3.42
N LEU A 233 -2.60 33.02 2.40
CA LEU A 233 -2.21 31.69 1.95
C LEU A 233 -1.51 30.91 3.07
N GLY A 234 -0.57 31.54 3.78
CA GLY A 234 0.12 30.92 4.91
C GLY A 234 -0.85 30.46 5.99
N GLN A 235 -1.81 31.32 6.35
CA GLN A 235 -2.85 30.99 7.31
C GLN A 235 -3.71 29.82 6.83
N ASN A 236 -4.17 29.83 5.57
CA ASN A 236 -4.96 28.73 5.00
C ASN A 236 -4.23 27.38 5.04
N ILE A 237 -2.90 27.37 4.82
CA ILE A 237 -2.09 26.13 4.88
C ILE A 237 -1.97 25.64 6.32
N ILE A 238 -1.83 26.54 7.29
CA ILE A 238 -1.79 26.20 8.73
C ILE A 238 -3.15 25.67 9.19
N ASP A 239 -4.23 26.34 8.80
CA ASP A 239 -5.60 25.97 9.17
C ASP A 239 -6.06 24.65 8.55
N ALA A 240 -5.47 24.24 7.42
CA ALA A 240 -5.72 22.94 6.80
C ALA A 240 -5.18 21.76 7.65
N HIS A 241 -4.32 22.02 8.65
CA HIS A 241 -3.83 20.99 9.54
C HIS A 241 -4.87 20.70 10.65
N PRO A 242 -5.34 19.44 10.80
CA PRO A 242 -6.44 19.12 11.72
C PRO A 242 -6.07 19.29 13.19
N LEU A 243 -4.78 19.24 13.53
CA LEU A 243 -4.31 19.64 14.85
C LEU A 243 -4.18 21.17 14.87
N HIS A 244 -5.27 21.87 15.16
CA HIS A 244 -5.27 23.33 15.40
C HIS A 244 -4.36 23.75 16.57
N ALA A 245 -3.89 22.79 17.37
CA ALA A 245 -3.06 22.97 18.56
C ALA A 245 -1.55 23.21 18.28
N LEU A 246 -1.19 23.73 17.09
CA LEU A 246 0.21 23.96 16.77
C LEU A 246 0.71 25.37 17.13
N ASP A 247 -0.19 26.28 17.54
CA ASP A 247 0.11 27.70 17.84
C ASP A 247 1.10 28.30 16.85
N LEU A 248 0.93 27.92 15.58
CA LEU A 248 1.83 28.28 14.50
C LEU A 248 1.46 29.66 14.00
N LEU A 249 2.36 30.61 14.22
CA LEU A 249 2.24 31.96 13.66
C LEU A 249 2.84 31.99 12.26
N VAL A 250 2.16 32.70 11.35
CA VAL A 250 2.66 32.98 10.01
C VAL A 250 3.86 33.93 10.13
N SER A 251 5.07 33.37 10.10
CA SER A 251 6.31 34.15 10.16
C SER A 251 6.67 34.75 8.80
N LEU A 252 7.51 35.78 8.81
CA LEU A 252 8.00 36.42 7.58
C LEU A 252 8.77 35.43 6.68
N GLU A 253 9.61 34.58 7.28
CA GLU A 253 10.39 33.58 6.57
C GLU A 253 9.49 32.53 5.91
N PHE A 254 8.40 32.15 6.59
CA PHE A 254 7.40 31.24 6.02
C PHE A 254 6.69 31.88 4.82
N CYS A 255 6.29 33.15 4.92
CA CYS A 255 5.74 33.91 3.79
C CYS A 255 6.72 33.99 2.62
N GLY A 256 8.00 34.29 2.88
CA GLY A 256 9.05 34.33 1.86
C GLY A 256 9.20 32.98 1.16
N ARG A 257 9.16 31.88 1.93
CA ARG A 257 9.20 30.52 1.37
C ARG A 257 7.99 30.23 0.48
N LEU A 258 6.78 30.57 0.91
CA LEU A 258 5.57 30.39 0.12
C LEU A 258 5.58 31.24 -1.15
N ALA A 259 6.06 32.47 -1.09
CA ALA A 259 6.20 33.36 -2.25
C ALA A 259 7.16 32.74 -3.27
N PHE A 260 8.30 32.21 -2.82
CA PHE A 260 9.23 31.47 -3.67
C PHE A 260 8.57 30.24 -4.31
N LEU A 261 7.87 29.41 -3.53
CA LEU A 261 7.18 28.23 -4.08
C LEU A 261 6.13 28.60 -5.12
N ARG A 262 5.36 29.67 -4.87
CA ARG A 262 4.38 30.22 -5.81
C ARG A 262 5.05 30.71 -7.09
N HIS A 263 6.18 31.40 -6.99
CA HIS A 263 6.97 31.85 -8.14
C HIS A 263 7.48 30.67 -8.98
N VAL A 264 8.07 29.65 -8.35
CA VAL A 264 8.54 28.44 -9.05
C VAL A 264 7.37 27.73 -9.73
N TYR A 265 6.21 27.67 -9.08
CA TYR A 265 5.00 27.06 -9.65
C TYR A 265 4.57 27.78 -10.93
N LEU A 266 4.50 29.12 -10.91
CA LEU A 266 4.14 29.94 -12.07
C LEU A 266 5.15 29.80 -13.22
N LYS A 267 6.46 29.78 -12.90
CA LYS A 267 7.52 29.63 -13.90
C LYS A 267 7.52 28.24 -14.55
N SER A 268 7.11 27.21 -13.81
CA SER A 268 6.90 25.88 -14.38
C SER A 268 5.63 25.89 -15.21
N SER A 269 5.76 26.19 -16.52
CA SER A 269 4.71 26.34 -17.54
C SER A 269 3.64 25.24 -17.60
N THR A 270 3.76 24.19 -16.81
CA THR A 270 2.85 23.06 -16.75
C THR A 270 2.00 22.99 -15.49
N GLY A 271 2.32 23.65 -14.35
CA GLY A 271 1.59 23.69 -13.05
C GLY A 271 1.21 22.34 -12.40
N LYS A 272 0.67 21.43 -13.20
CA LYS A 272 0.34 20.03 -13.01
C LYS A 272 1.52 19.07 -13.16
N SER A 273 2.75 19.55 -13.42
CA SER A 273 3.86 18.61 -13.61
C SER A 273 4.12 17.78 -12.35
N ALA A 274 4.29 16.47 -12.55
CA ALA A 274 4.74 15.52 -11.52
C ALA A 274 6.14 15.88 -10.98
N LYS A 275 6.85 16.79 -11.64
CA LYS A 275 8.22 17.21 -11.32
C LYS A 275 8.30 18.50 -10.49
N PHE A 276 7.17 19.12 -10.10
CA PHE A 276 7.15 20.39 -9.36
C PHE A 276 8.16 20.44 -8.20
N TRP A 277 8.13 19.46 -7.29
CA TRP A 277 9.04 19.43 -6.13
C TRP A 277 10.51 19.27 -6.52
N LYS A 278 10.81 18.52 -7.58
CA LYS A 278 12.18 18.41 -8.10
C LYS A 278 12.67 19.75 -8.66
N THR A 279 11.80 20.50 -9.33
CA THR A 279 12.11 21.86 -9.81
C THR A 279 12.36 22.80 -8.65
N VAL A 280 11.50 22.77 -7.62
CA VAL A 280 11.69 23.54 -6.38
C VAL A 280 13.05 23.22 -5.75
N ASP A 281 13.37 21.94 -5.56
CA ASP A 281 14.63 21.51 -4.95
C ASP A 281 15.85 21.95 -5.79
N GLY A 282 15.74 21.91 -7.11
CA GLY A 282 16.77 22.41 -8.02
C GLY A 282 16.98 23.92 -7.93
N GLU A 283 15.93 24.73 -7.87
CA GLU A 283 16.04 26.18 -7.70
C GLU A 283 16.59 26.55 -6.32
N LEU A 284 16.21 25.82 -5.27
CA LEU A 284 16.78 26.00 -3.93
C LEU A 284 18.27 25.67 -3.88
N ALA A 285 18.69 24.58 -4.53
CA ALA A 285 20.10 24.24 -4.65
C ALA A 285 20.89 25.37 -5.32
N LYS A 286 20.36 25.97 -6.41
CA LYS A 286 21.01 27.11 -7.08
C LYS A 286 21.19 28.30 -6.14
N ILE A 287 20.13 28.70 -5.43
CA ILE A 287 20.18 29.82 -4.46
C ILE A 287 21.24 29.56 -3.40
N ARG A 288 21.34 28.33 -2.90
CA ARG A 288 22.34 27.95 -1.88
C ARG A 288 23.76 28.00 -2.43
N THR A 289 23.99 27.49 -3.64
CA THR A 289 25.29 27.54 -4.31
C THR A 289 25.75 28.99 -4.51
N VAL A 290 24.87 29.88 -4.99
CA VAL A 290 25.17 31.32 -5.16
C VAL A 290 25.58 31.98 -3.84
N ASN A 291 25.03 31.50 -2.72
CA ASN A 291 25.30 32.04 -1.39
C ASN A 291 26.36 31.26 -0.59
N ASN A 292 27.06 30.28 -1.20
CA ASN A 292 28.04 29.40 -0.55
C ASN A 292 27.50 28.73 0.73
N ASP A 293 26.25 28.28 0.72
CA ASP A 293 25.57 27.68 1.88
C ASP A 293 25.58 28.55 3.15
N ASN A 294 25.79 29.87 3.02
CA ASN A 294 25.84 30.77 4.16
C ASN A 294 24.42 31.02 4.70
N LYS A 295 24.14 30.46 5.89
CA LYS A 295 22.84 30.56 6.57
C LYS A 295 22.34 32.00 6.69
N THR A 296 23.19 32.97 7.03
CA THR A 296 22.74 34.36 7.23
C THR A 296 22.35 35.04 5.93
N LYS A 297 22.91 34.62 4.79
CA LYS A 297 22.57 35.15 3.46
C LYS A 297 21.34 34.47 2.88
N ILE A 298 21.11 33.18 3.19
CA ILE A 298 19.95 32.42 2.71
C ILE A 298 18.66 32.85 3.42
N HIS A 299 18.75 33.38 4.64
CA HIS A 299 17.61 33.85 5.43
C HIS A 299 17.25 35.33 5.22
N ARG A 300 18.06 36.08 4.45
CA ARG A 300 17.76 37.47 4.08
C ARG A 300 17.08 37.52 2.73
#